data_AF-O48160-F1
#
_entry.id   AF-O48160-F1
#
_cell.length_a   1.000
_cell.length_b   1.000
_cell.length_c   1.000
_cell.angle_alpha   90.00
_cell.angle_beta   90.00
_cell.angle_gamma   90.00
#
_symmetry.space_group_name_H-M   'P 1'
#
loop_
_entity.id
_entity.type
_entity.pdbx_description
1 polymer ?
#
loop_
_entity_poly.entity_id
_entity_poly.type
_entity_poly.pdbx_seq_one_letter_code
_entity_poly.pdbx_strand_id
1 'polypeptide(L)'
;ALLLKMGGYGIIRITMTLTPLTSKLYYPFMILALWGIIMASSICLRQTDLKSLIAYSSVSHMGLVVMACLIQTPWSFTGAIMLMIAHGLTSSMLFCLANTNYERTHSRTLILARS
;
A
#
# COMPACT_ATOMS: atom_id res chain seq x y z
N ALA A 1 4.98 -1.57 -10.15
CA ALA A 1 5.25 -0.98 -8.82
C ALA A 1 5.77 0.47 -8.87
N LEU A 2 6.53 0.88 -9.90
CA LEU A 2 7.04 2.27 -10.02
C LEU A 2 5.93 3.32 -10.26
N LEU A 3 4.91 3.00 -11.06
CA LEU A 3 3.83 3.94 -11.40
C LEU A 3 2.96 4.37 -10.20
N LEU A 4 2.62 3.47 -9.26
CA LEU A 4 1.86 3.85 -8.06
C LEU A 4 2.67 4.78 -7.13
N LYS A 5 4.00 4.66 -7.12
CA LYS A 5 4.88 5.48 -6.27
C LYS A 5 5.05 6.91 -6.78
N MET A 6 4.99 7.11 -8.10
CA MET A 6 4.92 8.47 -8.68
C MET A 6 3.60 9.17 -8.33
N GLY A 7 2.49 8.41 -8.25
CA GLY A 7 1.21 8.93 -7.76
C GLY A 7 1.29 9.42 -6.31
N GLY A 8 1.85 8.61 -5.41
CA GLY A 8 2.07 9.01 -4.01
C GLY A 8 2.99 10.24 -3.87
N TYR A 9 4.10 10.27 -4.60
CA TYR A 9 5.00 11.42 -4.62
C TYR A 9 4.33 12.70 -5.15
N GLY A 10 3.50 12.58 -6.19
CA GLY A 10 2.70 13.70 -6.72
C GLY A 10 1.72 14.23 -5.69
N ILE A 11 1.03 13.35 -4.97
CA ILE A 11 0.12 13.73 -3.88
C ILE A 11 0.90 14.47 -2.79
N ILE A 12 2.05 13.95 -2.33
CA ILE A 12 2.89 14.61 -1.31
C ILE A 12 3.31 16.02 -1.75
N ARG A 13 3.75 16.18 -3.01
CA ARG A 13 4.19 17.48 -3.53
C ARG A 13 3.03 18.47 -3.62
N ILE A 14 1.87 18.03 -4.09
CA ILE A 14 0.68 18.88 -4.19
C ILE A 14 0.16 19.24 -2.79
N THR A 15 0.08 18.29 -1.86
CA THR A 15 -0.39 18.55 -0.49
C THR A 15 0.56 19.39 0.36
N MET A 16 1.85 19.47 0.01
CA MET A 16 2.77 20.45 0.63
C MET A 16 2.60 21.86 0.06
N THR A 17 2.21 21.99 -1.21
CA THR A 17 1.96 23.30 -1.84
C THR A 17 0.59 23.87 -1.51
N LEU A 18 -0.42 23.03 -1.28
CA LEU A 18 -1.70 23.46 -0.73
C LEU A 18 -1.55 23.62 0.78
N THR A 19 -1.64 24.85 1.26
CA THR A 19 -1.81 25.20 2.68
C THR A 19 -2.92 24.34 3.31
N PRO A 20 -2.89 24.09 4.63
CA PRO A 20 -3.72 23.05 5.24
C PRO A 20 -5.19 23.22 4.87
N LEU A 21 -5.71 22.25 4.14
CA LEU A 21 -7.06 22.30 3.59
C LEU A 21 -8.05 22.06 4.74
N THR A 22 -8.48 23.13 5.40
CA THR A 22 -9.66 23.19 6.29
C THR A 22 -9.73 22.09 7.36
N SER A 23 -9.50 22.45 8.62
CA SER A 23 -9.39 21.55 9.78
C SER A 23 -10.58 20.61 10.08
N LYS A 24 -11.68 20.68 9.33
CA LYS A 24 -12.86 19.81 9.51
C LYS A 24 -13.19 18.91 8.31
N LEU A 25 -12.77 19.25 7.09
CA LEU A 25 -13.18 18.50 5.90
C LEU A 25 -12.38 17.20 5.70
N TYR A 26 -11.24 17.01 6.38
CA TYR A 26 -10.39 15.83 6.20
C TYR A 26 -10.89 14.58 6.96
N TYR A 27 -11.67 14.73 8.03
CA TYR A 27 -12.20 13.61 8.83
C TYR A 27 -13.00 12.56 8.03
N PRO A 28 -14.00 12.93 7.20
CA PRO A 28 -14.75 11.93 6.44
C PRO A 28 -13.87 11.18 5.43
N PHE A 29 -12.91 11.86 4.80
CA PHE A 29 -11.96 11.22 3.88
C PHE A 29 -10.99 10.27 4.59
N MET A 30 -10.53 10.63 5.80
CA MET A 30 -9.71 9.72 6.61
C MET A 30 -10.48 8.45 7.00
N ILE A 31 -11.72 8.57 7.46
CA ILE A 31 -12.54 7.42 7.85
C ILE A 31 -12.75 6.48 6.65
N LEU A 32 -13.06 7.04 5.48
CA LEU A 32 -13.27 6.28 4.25
C LEU A 32 -11.97 5.60 3.77
N ALA A 33 -10.83 6.29 3.85
CA ALA A 33 -9.54 5.71 3.53
C ALA A 33 -9.18 4.55 4.49
N LEU A 34 -9.39 4.73 5.79
CA LEU A 34 -9.09 3.73 6.81
C LEU A 34 -9.98 2.49 6.65
N TRP A 35 -11.27 2.68 6.37
CA TRP A 35 -12.18 1.58 6.03
C TRP A 35 -11.75 0.83 4.77
N GLY A 36 -11.35 1.56 3.72
CA GLY A 36 -10.83 0.99 2.48
C GLY A 36 -9.57 0.13 2.70
N ILE A 37 -8.65 0.57 3.57
CA ILE A 37 -7.43 -0.18 3.92
C ILE A 37 -7.78 -1.49 4.64
N ILE A 38 -8.74 -1.46 5.57
CA ILE A 38 -9.20 -2.67 6.29
C ILE A 38 -9.86 -3.67 5.34
N MET A 39 -10.71 -3.19 4.42
CA MET A 39 -11.35 -4.05 3.42
C MET A 39 -10.32 -4.64 2.45
N ALA A 40 -9.37 -3.84 1.95
CA ALA A 40 -8.32 -4.33 1.05
C ALA A 40 -7.40 -5.37 1.72
N SER A 41 -7.05 -5.17 3.00
CA SER A 41 -6.21 -6.11 3.76
C SER A 41 -6.94 -7.42 4.08
N SER A 42 -8.24 -7.39 4.38
CA SER A 42 -9.02 -8.61 4.58
C SER A 42 -9.20 -9.42 3.29
N ILE A 43 -9.38 -8.76 2.14
CA ILE A 43 -9.40 -9.42 0.82
C ILE A 43 -8.03 -10.03 0.52
N CYS A 44 -6.95 -9.32 0.84
CA CYS A 44 -5.58 -9.81 0.66
C CYS A 44 -5.33 -11.15 1.38
N LEU A 45 -5.82 -11.29 2.62
CA LEU A 45 -5.66 -12.53 3.40
C LEU A 45 -6.38 -13.74 2.79
N ARG A 46 -7.47 -13.50 2.06
CA ARG A 46 -8.27 -14.56 1.43
C ARG A 46 -7.76 -14.99 0.06
N GLN A 47 -6.75 -14.30 -0.47
CA GLN A 47 -6.27 -14.54 -1.83
C GLN A 47 -5.33 -15.75 -1.87
N THR A 48 -5.68 -16.74 -2.70
CA THR A 48 -4.93 -18.00 -2.84
C THR A 48 -3.74 -17.92 -3.81
N ASP A 49 -3.68 -16.89 -4.63
CA ASP A 49 -2.60 -16.68 -5.61
C ASP A 49 -1.59 -15.64 -5.11
N LEU A 50 -0.30 -15.98 -5.18
CA LEU A 50 0.77 -15.09 -4.69
C LEU A 50 0.79 -13.73 -5.39
N LYS A 51 0.54 -13.69 -6.71
CA LYS A 51 0.63 -12.45 -7.49
C LYS A 51 -0.45 -11.45 -7.10
N SER A 52 -1.68 -11.92 -6.87
CA SER A 52 -2.77 -11.05 -6.42
C SER A 52 -2.67 -10.72 -4.93
N LEU A 53 -2.14 -11.64 -4.10
CA LEU A 53 -1.82 -11.32 -2.69
C LEU A 53 -0.81 -10.16 -2.59
N ILE A 54 0.24 -10.17 -3.42
CA ILE A 54 1.21 -9.07 -3.49
C ILE A 54 0.55 -7.78 -4.03
N ALA A 55 -0.37 -7.88 -4.98
CA ALA A 55 -1.07 -6.71 -5.51
C ALA A 55 -2.00 -6.06 -4.46
N TYR A 56 -2.85 -6.83 -3.78
CA TYR A 56 -3.80 -6.30 -2.79
C TYR A 56 -3.09 -5.76 -1.53
N SER A 57 -2.06 -6.44 -1.04
CA SER A 57 -1.21 -5.90 0.04
C SER A 57 -0.58 -4.57 -0.37
N SER A 58 -0.12 -4.42 -1.61
CA SER A 58 0.42 -3.15 -2.13
C SER A 58 -0.62 -2.02 -2.16
N VAL A 59 -1.88 -2.32 -2.52
CA VAL A 59 -2.97 -1.34 -2.47
C VAL A 59 -3.19 -0.84 -1.03
N SER A 60 -3.17 -1.74 -0.04
CA SER A 60 -3.34 -1.36 1.37
C SER A 60 -2.22 -0.45 1.90
N HIS A 61 -0.96 -0.76 1.55
CA HIS A 61 0.20 0.07 1.93
C HIS A 61 0.16 1.45 1.27
N MET A 62 -0.26 1.53 0.00
CA MET A 62 -0.41 2.82 -0.68
C MET A 62 -1.60 3.62 -0.14
N GLY A 63 -2.67 2.97 0.32
CA GLY A 63 -3.76 3.63 1.05
C GLY A 63 -3.28 4.30 2.34
N LEU A 64 -2.37 3.67 3.09
CA LEU A 64 -1.74 4.27 4.27
C LEU A 64 -0.91 5.51 3.91
N VAL A 65 -0.19 5.50 2.78
CA VAL A 65 0.55 6.68 2.28
C VAL A 65 -0.40 7.85 1.99
N VAL A 66 -1.55 7.58 1.37
CA VAL A 66 -2.57 8.63 1.10
C VAL A 66 -3.15 9.18 2.40
N MET A 67 -3.47 8.32 3.37
CA MET A 67 -3.95 8.76 4.68
C MET A 67 -2.92 9.62 5.42
N ALA A 68 -1.63 9.25 5.32
CA ALA A 68 -0.54 10.05 5.88
C ALA A 68 -0.44 11.44 5.22
N CYS A 69 -0.65 11.51 3.90
CA CYS A 69 -0.69 12.79 3.19
C CYS A 69 -1.87 13.68 3.60
N LEU A 70 -3.01 13.10 4.01
CA LEU A 70 -4.17 13.84 4.50
C LEU A 70 -3.95 14.45 5.90
N ILE A 71 -3.11 13.84 6.73
CA ILE A 71 -2.79 14.32 8.09
C ILE A 71 -1.86 15.55 8.06
N GLN A 72 -1.04 15.70 7.00
CA GLN A 72 -0.15 16.85 6.74
C GLN A 72 0.79 17.24 7.90
N THR A 73 1.13 16.32 8.82
CA THR A 73 2.15 16.57 9.86
C THR A 73 3.54 16.15 9.38
N PRO A 74 4.63 16.77 9.87
CA PRO A 74 5.99 16.39 9.49
C PRO A 74 6.31 14.92 9.80
N TRP A 75 5.77 14.40 10.90
CA TRP A 75 5.85 12.98 11.28
C TRP A 75 5.12 12.07 10.29
N SER A 76 3.99 12.53 9.75
CA SER A 76 3.24 11.77 8.76
C SER A 76 3.96 11.70 7.42
N PHE A 77 4.54 12.81 6.97
CA PHE A 77 5.34 12.83 5.73
C PHE A 77 6.58 11.95 5.81
N THR A 78 7.32 12.01 6.92
CA THR A 78 8.49 11.14 7.14
C THR A 78 8.08 9.67 7.18
N GLY A 79 6.98 9.34 7.86
CA GLY A 79 6.40 7.99 7.85
C GLY A 79 5.95 7.52 6.46
N ALA A 80 5.30 8.38 5.68
CA ALA A 80 4.85 8.09 4.32
C ALA A 80 6.02 7.75 3.38
N ILE A 81 7.10 8.54 3.44
CA ILE A 81 8.32 8.31 2.65
C ILE A 81 8.99 6.99 3.05
N MET A 82 9.15 6.75 4.36
CA MET A 82 9.71 5.50 4.87
C MET A 82 8.90 4.28 4.42
N LEU A 83 7.57 4.37 4.48
CA LEU A 83 6.68 3.30 4.02
C LEU A 83 6.79 3.06 2.52
N MET A 84 6.90 4.11 1.69
CA MET A 84 7.07 3.96 0.24
C MET A 84 8.38 3.25 -0.13
N ILE A 85 9.47 3.55 0.58
CA ILE A 85 10.77 2.90 0.39
C ILE A 85 10.70 1.46 0.85
N ALA A 86 10.25 1.22 2.09
CA ALA A 86 10.13 -0.11 2.67
C ALA A 86 9.24 -1.02 1.82
N HIS A 87 8.05 -0.54 1.45
CA HIS A 87 7.14 -1.26 0.56
C HIS A 87 7.77 -1.55 -0.81
N GLY A 88 8.64 -0.67 -1.29
CA GLY A 88 9.37 -0.90 -2.53
C GLY A 88 10.37 -2.02 -2.48
N LEU A 89 11.06 -2.19 -1.36
CA LEU A 89 11.98 -3.29 -1.13
C LEU A 89 11.23 -4.60 -0.85
N THR A 90 10.15 -4.55 -0.07
CA THR A 90 9.39 -5.76 0.26
C THR A 90 8.62 -6.31 -0.93
N SER A 91 7.99 -5.45 -1.75
CA SER A 91 7.29 -5.90 -2.96
C SER A 91 8.22 -6.55 -3.98
N SER A 92 9.42 -6.00 -4.22
CA SER A 92 10.40 -6.62 -5.14
C SER A 92 10.90 -7.96 -4.61
N MET A 93 11.20 -8.06 -3.32
CA MET A 93 11.59 -9.33 -2.69
C MET A 93 10.47 -10.37 -2.78
N LEU A 94 9.23 -10.00 -2.51
CA LEU A 94 8.07 -10.89 -2.62
C LEU A 94 7.83 -11.34 -4.06
N PHE A 95 7.99 -10.47 -5.06
CA PHE A 95 7.90 -10.86 -6.47
C PHE A 95 9.03 -11.83 -6.87
N CYS A 96 10.26 -11.61 -6.40
CA CYS A 96 11.38 -12.52 -6.61
C CYS A 96 11.12 -13.89 -5.95
N LEU A 97 10.65 -13.89 -4.71
CA LEU A 97 10.32 -15.10 -3.95
C LEU A 97 9.12 -15.85 -4.59
N ALA A 98 8.15 -15.12 -5.13
CA ALA A 98 7.05 -15.71 -5.89
C ALA A 98 7.54 -16.39 -7.16
N ASN A 99 8.49 -15.78 -7.86
CA ASN A 99 9.04 -16.34 -9.09
C ASN A 99 9.87 -17.59 -8.82
N THR A 100 10.73 -17.58 -7.80
CA THR A 100 11.53 -18.76 -7.41
C THR A 100 10.65 -19.91 -6.91
N ASN A 101 9.58 -19.63 -6.15
CA ASN A 101 8.60 -20.66 -5.77
C ASN A 101 7.86 -21.23 -6.99
N TYR A 102 7.48 -20.37 -7.93
CA TYR A 102 6.85 -20.79 -9.18
C TYR A 102 7.78 -21.68 -10.02
N GLU A 103 9.05 -21.32 -10.16
CA GLU A 103 10.05 -22.12 -10.87
C GLU A 103 10.30 -23.49 -10.23
N ARG A 104 10.19 -23.58 -8.89
CA ARG A 104 10.40 -24.82 -8.13
C ARG A 104 9.20 -25.76 -8.11
N THR A 105 7.98 -25.22 -8.12
CA THR A 105 6.75 -26.02 -7.94
C THR A 105 5.87 -26.08 -9.19
N HIS A 106 6.18 -25.27 -10.22
CA HIS A 106 5.34 -25.03 -11.40
C HIS A 106 3.88 -24.66 -11.08
N SER A 107 3.60 -24.27 -9.83
CA SER A 107 2.28 -23.91 -9.33
C SER A 107 2.29 -22.48 -8.82
N ARG A 108 1.16 -21.78 -9.01
CA ARG A 108 0.95 -20.40 -8.52
C ARG A 108 0.20 -20.34 -7.19
N THR A 109 -0.30 -21.48 -6.70
CA THR A 109 -1.14 -21.56 -5.50
C THR A 109 -0.30 -21.65 -4.23
N LEU A 110 -0.63 -20.79 -3.27
CA LEU A 110 -0.06 -20.80 -1.93
C LEU A 110 -0.71 -21.96 -1.14
N ILE A 111 -0.13 -23.15 -1.22
CA ILE A 111 -0.67 -24.37 -0.57
C ILE A 111 -0.80 -24.18 0.96
N LEU A 112 0.00 -23.29 1.56
CA LEU A 112 0.00 -22.98 2.99
C LEU A 112 -1.24 -22.21 3.49
N ALA A 113 -2.06 -21.62 2.62
CA ALA A 113 -3.30 -20.94 3.04
C ALA A 113 -4.52 -21.89 3.10
N ARG A 114 -4.31 -23.22 2.98
CA ARG A 114 -5.36 -24.23 2.93
C ARG A 114 -5.43 -25.15 4.15
N SER A 115 -4.88 -24.74 5.29
CA SER A 115 -5.07 -25.42 6.58
C SER A 115 -6.12 -24.73 7.43
#